data_AF-A0A4R3J2X1-F1
#
_entry.id   AF-A0A4R3J2X1-F1
#
_cell.length_a   1.000
_cell.length_b   1.000
_cell.length_c   1.000
_cell.angle_alpha   90.00
_cell.angle_beta   90.00
_cell.angle_gamma   90.00
#
_symmetry.space_group_name_H-M   'P 1'
#
loop_
_entity.id
_entity.type
_entity.pdbx_description
1 polymer ?
#
loop_
_entity_poly.entity_id
_entity_poly.type
_entity_poly.pdbx_seq_one_letter_code
_entity_poly.pdbx_strand_id
1 'polypeptide(L)'
;MLPIISIISVVVSVMALTISIIGLSYSVFYEQKEYEYKRVPELEMGWVPVFRKTADNTNLKIGIQEIQIHIADENNLDEVYLIRSDRSVSKLTVEKKDICIQLATDMKEYFSENKPDLITSTHQYHYQYIVLKNLDGSFRLYLVYLKNNGNMADFQAVSEIEIYGLKNGHADDPIYEGEKVMAERYEEIMEYLNNF
;
A
#
# COMPACT_ATOMS: atom_id res chain seq x y z
N MET A 1 19.58 48.67 49.31
CA MET A 1 19.04 47.30 49.21
C MET A 1 18.16 47.02 47.99
N LEU A 2 17.75 48.04 47.21
CA LEU A 2 16.91 47.87 46.00
C LEU A 2 17.53 47.21 44.75
N PRO A 3 18.85 47.27 44.45
CA PRO A 3 19.36 46.79 43.15
C PRO A 3 19.44 45.25 43.07
N ILE A 4 19.60 44.55 44.19
CA ILE A 4 19.76 43.08 44.22
C ILE A 4 18.45 42.38 43.87
N ILE A 5 17.32 42.88 44.38
CA ILE A 5 15.98 42.32 44.10
C ILE A 5 15.63 42.48 42.61
N SER A 6 15.97 43.63 42.02
CA SER A 6 15.77 43.88 40.60
C SER A 6 16.59 42.92 39.72
N ILE A 7 17.85 42.65 40.09
CA ILE A 7 18.72 41.71 39.36
C ILE A 7 18.14 40.29 39.42
N ILE A 8 17.71 39.84 40.61
CA ILE A 8 17.11 38.51 40.79
C ILE A 8 15.83 38.38 39.95
N SER A 9 14.96 39.40 39.94
CA SER A 9 13.74 39.43 39.13
C SER A 9 14.03 39.28 37.63
N VAL A 10 15.07 39.95 37.13
CA VAL A 10 15.47 39.86 35.71
C VAL A 10 15.96 38.45 35.39
N VAL A 11 16.80 37.87 36.25
CA VAL A 11 17.32 36.50 36.06
C VAL A 11 16.19 35.47 36.03
N VAL A 12 15.24 35.55 36.97
CA VAL A 12 14.08 34.65 37.01
C VAL A 12 13.23 34.80 35.75
N SER A 13 13.02 36.02 35.26
CA SER A 13 12.24 36.28 34.05
C SER A 13 12.91 35.70 32.80
N VAL A 14 14.23 35.83 32.67
CA VAL A 14 15.00 35.25 31.56
C VAL A 14 14.97 33.72 31.61
N MET A 15 15.11 33.12 32.80
CA MET A 15 15.01 31.67 32.97
C MET A 15 13.61 31.15 32.59
N ALA A 16 12.56 31.84 33.03
CA ALA A 16 11.18 31.48 32.70
C ALA A 16 10.93 31.59 31.18
N LEU A 17 11.41 32.65 30.53
CA LEU A 17 11.31 32.81 29.08
C LEU A 17 12.03 31.67 28.34
N THR A 18 13.24 31.33 28.77
CA THR A 18 14.04 30.26 28.16
C THR A 18 13.34 28.91 28.28
N ILE A 19 12.82 28.57 29.47
CA ILE A 19 12.06 27.33 29.69
C ILE A 19 10.79 27.33 28.83
N SER A 20 10.11 28.47 28.70
CA SER A 20 8.89 28.58 27.90
C SER A 20 9.15 28.41 26.40
N ILE A 21 10.24 29.00 25.88
CA ILE A 21 10.67 28.80 24.48
C ILE A 21 11.01 27.33 24.23
N ILE A 22 11.80 26.70 25.11
CA ILE A 22 12.15 25.29 25.01
C ILE A 22 10.89 24.41 25.05
N GLY A 23 9.98 24.67 25.98
CA GLY A 23 8.71 23.95 26.10
C GLY A 23 7.85 24.06 24.85
N LEU A 24 7.72 25.25 24.27
CA LEU A 24 7.01 25.47 23.01
C LEU A 24 7.69 24.74 21.84
N SER A 25 9.02 24.80 21.73
CA SER A 25 9.76 24.08 20.68
C SER A 25 9.54 22.56 20.76
N TYR A 26 9.59 21.98 21.95
CA TYR A 26 9.29 20.56 22.14
C TYR A 26 7.82 20.24 21.84
N SER A 27 6.87 21.06 22.29
CA SER A 27 5.45 20.86 22.02
C SER A 27 5.17 20.81 20.52
N VAL A 28 5.69 21.79 19.76
CA VAL A 28 5.53 21.84 18.30
C VAL A 28 6.19 20.62 17.63
N PHE A 29 7.37 20.22 18.09
CA PHE A 29 8.06 19.04 17.57
C PHE A 29 7.26 17.74 17.79
N TYR A 30 6.72 17.55 19.01
CA TYR A 30 5.92 16.37 19.32
C TYR A 30 4.58 16.36 18.61
N GLU A 31 3.91 17.53 18.48
CA GLU A 31 2.70 17.64 17.66
C GLU A 31 2.97 17.24 16.22
N GLN A 32 4.04 17.76 15.59
CA GLN A 32 4.40 17.38 14.22
C GLN A 32 4.63 15.87 14.08
N LYS A 33 5.35 15.27 15.03
CA LYS A 33 5.55 13.82 15.05
C LYS A 33 4.23 13.08 15.19
N GLU A 34 3.38 13.47 16.13
CA GLU A 34 2.06 12.88 16.32
C GLU A 34 1.19 12.98 15.07
N TYR A 35 1.25 14.10 14.33
CA TYR A 35 0.56 14.24 13.05
C TYR A 35 1.10 13.29 11.98
N GLU A 36 2.42 13.12 11.87
CA GLU A 36 3.05 12.17 10.94
C GLU A 36 2.64 10.72 11.21
N TYR A 37 2.49 10.33 12.48
CA TYR A 37 2.09 8.97 12.87
C TYR A 37 0.57 8.75 12.83
N LYS A 38 -0.26 9.78 12.65
CA LYS A 38 -1.73 9.64 12.51
C LYS A 38 -2.18 9.38 11.08
N ARG A 39 -1.30 9.59 10.09
CA ARG A 39 -1.67 9.39 8.68
C ARG A 39 -1.70 7.91 8.34
N VAL A 40 -2.67 7.54 7.51
CA VAL A 40 -2.84 6.16 7.06
C VAL A 40 -1.94 5.94 5.84
N PRO A 41 -1.08 4.92 5.83
CA PRO A 41 -0.26 4.60 4.68
C PRO A 41 -1.09 4.32 3.43
N GLU A 42 -0.67 4.89 2.30
CA GLU A 42 -1.33 4.72 1.00
C GLU A 42 -0.40 4.04 0.00
N LEU A 43 -0.91 3.06 -0.75
CA LEU A 43 -0.14 2.31 -1.74
C LEU A 43 -0.36 2.91 -3.12
N GLU A 44 0.72 3.40 -3.72
CA GLU A 44 0.76 3.82 -5.12
C GLU A 44 1.61 2.83 -5.92
N MET A 45 1.08 2.40 -7.06
CA MET A 45 1.76 1.43 -7.92
C MET A 45 1.79 1.84 -9.38
N GLY A 46 2.92 1.56 -10.02
CA GLY A 46 3.12 1.68 -11.46
C GLY A 46 3.80 0.43 -12.02
N TRP A 47 3.77 0.28 -13.33
CA TRP A 47 4.43 -0.84 -13.99
C TRP A 47 4.95 -0.46 -15.38
N VAL A 48 5.96 -1.20 -15.83
CA VAL A 48 6.53 -1.08 -17.18
C VAL A 48 6.28 -2.41 -17.92
N PRO A 49 5.42 -2.43 -18.96
CA PRO A 49 5.18 -3.64 -19.74
C PRO A 49 6.35 -3.94 -20.69
N VAL A 50 6.66 -5.23 -20.88
CA VAL A 50 7.54 -5.70 -21.95
C VAL A 50 6.79 -6.61 -22.90
N PHE A 51 6.96 -6.35 -24.19
CA PHE A 51 6.30 -7.07 -25.26
C PHE A 51 7.27 -8.00 -25.98
N ARG A 52 6.98 -9.30 -25.99
CA ARG A 52 7.77 -10.31 -26.70
C ARG A 52 6.92 -10.98 -27.78
N LYS A 53 7.37 -10.86 -29.02
CA LYS A 53 6.83 -11.61 -30.16
C LYS A 53 7.65 -12.88 -30.33
N THR A 54 7.02 -14.04 -30.21
CA THR A 54 7.69 -15.34 -30.42
C THR A 54 7.37 -15.81 -31.84
N ALA A 55 8.35 -16.36 -32.58
CA ALA A 55 8.16 -16.77 -33.97
C ALA A 55 7.05 -17.82 -34.16
N ASP A 56 6.77 -18.62 -33.13
CA ASP A 56 5.81 -19.74 -33.15
C ASP A 56 4.42 -19.41 -32.59
N ASN A 57 4.17 -18.19 -32.11
CA ASN A 57 2.89 -17.81 -31.53
C ASN A 57 2.36 -16.52 -32.17
N THR A 58 1.14 -16.56 -32.71
CA THR A 58 0.45 -15.37 -33.24
C THR A 58 0.15 -14.35 -32.14
N ASN A 59 0.10 -14.78 -30.88
CA ASN A 59 -0.22 -13.92 -29.75
C ASN A 59 1.02 -13.26 -29.15
N LEU A 60 0.86 -12.01 -28.75
CA LEU A 60 1.91 -11.17 -28.20
C LEU A 60 2.08 -11.52 -26.71
N LYS A 61 3.27 -11.99 -26.30
CA LYS A 61 3.52 -12.24 -24.87
C LYS A 61 3.81 -10.91 -24.17
N ILE A 62 2.94 -10.53 -23.24
CA ILE A 62 3.11 -9.35 -22.41
C ILE A 62 3.64 -9.81 -21.05
N GLY A 63 4.77 -9.27 -20.64
CA GLY A 63 5.36 -9.49 -19.33
C GLY A 63 5.62 -8.18 -18.60
N ILE A 64 6.14 -8.27 -17.39
CA ILE A 64 6.47 -7.11 -16.56
C ILE A 64 7.99 -6.88 -16.55
N GLN A 65 8.43 -5.73 -17.03
CA GLN A 65 9.83 -5.31 -16.94
C GLN A 65 10.15 -4.80 -15.53
N GLU A 66 9.25 -3.97 -14.98
CA GLU A 66 9.45 -3.29 -13.70
C GLU A 66 8.09 -3.05 -13.04
N ILE A 67 8.07 -3.13 -11.71
CA ILE A 67 6.97 -2.67 -10.86
C ILE A 67 7.55 -1.57 -9.98
N GLN A 68 6.88 -0.43 -9.95
CA GLN A 68 7.22 0.71 -9.11
C GLN A 68 6.21 0.78 -7.99
N ILE A 69 6.70 0.89 -6.76
CA ILE A 69 5.86 0.91 -5.56
C ILE A 69 6.30 2.07 -4.69
N HIS A 70 5.31 2.86 -4.27
CA HIS A 70 5.49 3.90 -3.28
C HIS A 70 4.44 3.71 -2.18
N ILE A 71 4.89 3.74 -0.93
CA ILE A 71 3.99 3.79 0.23
C ILE A 71 4.10 5.20 0.81
N ALA A 72 3.06 6.00 0.61
CA ALA A 72 2.95 7.31 1.23
C ALA A 72 2.75 7.14 2.75
N ASP A 73 3.20 8.13 3.53
CA ASP A 73 3.04 8.17 5.00
C ASP A 73 3.52 6.88 5.72
N GLU A 74 4.64 6.31 5.24
CA GLU A 74 5.27 5.08 5.77
C GLU A 74 5.58 5.12 7.29
N ASN A 75 5.60 6.30 7.90
CA ASN A 75 5.87 6.50 9.32
C ASN A 75 4.92 5.70 10.22
N ASN A 76 3.65 5.55 9.84
CA ASN A 76 2.66 4.80 10.59
C ASN A 76 2.58 3.30 10.21
N LEU A 77 3.32 2.86 9.19
CA LEU A 77 3.35 1.45 8.78
C LEU A 77 4.11 0.59 9.80
N ASP A 78 3.50 -0.51 10.21
CA ASP A 78 4.05 -1.54 11.10
C ASP A 78 4.46 -2.78 10.30
N GLU A 79 3.49 -3.41 9.62
CA GLU A 79 3.68 -4.70 8.94
C GLU A 79 3.02 -4.69 7.56
N VAL A 80 3.60 -5.43 6.61
CA VAL A 80 3.00 -5.67 5.29
C VAL A 80 2.80 -7.17 5.09
N TYR A 81 1.61 -7.55 4.66
CA TYR A 81 1.28 -8.92 4.33
C TYR A 81 0.86 -9.05 2.87
N LEU A 82 1.30 -10.12 2.24
CA LEU A 82 0.90 -10.51 0.90
C LEU A 82 0.03 -11.75 0.99
N ILE A 83 -1.16 -11.67 0.40
CA ILE A 83 -2.10 -12.79 0.33
C ILE A 83 -2.24 -13.18 -1.14
N ARG A 84 -1.80 -14.39 -1.48
CA ARG A 84 -1.89 -14.92 -2.86
C ARG A 84 -3.27 -15.51 -3.14
N SER A 85 -3.53 -15.81 -4.41
CA SER A 85 -4.77 -16.44 -4.89
C SER A 85 -5.09 -17.76 -4.18
N ASP A 86 -4.06 -18.54 -3.83
CA ASP A 86 -4.14 -19.82 -3.10
C ASP A 86 -4.33 -19.68 -1.58
N ARG A 87 -4.53 -18.44 -1.09
CA ARG A 87 -4.68 -18.08 0.33
C ARG A 87 -3.41 -18.22 1.16
N SER A 88 -2.25 -18.45 0.53
CA SER A 88 -0.98 -18.34 1.25
C SER A 88 -0.74 -16.89 1.68
N VAL A 89 -0.19 -16.73 2.88
CA VAL A 89 0.11 -15.42 3.47
C VAL A 89 1.60 -15.33 3.72
N SER A 90 2.23 -14.30 3.17
CA SER A 90 3.63 -13.98 3.40
C SER A 90 3.71 -12.66 4.16
N LYS A 91 4.51 -12.62 5.22
CA LYS A 91 4.79 -11.40 5.97
C LYS A 91 6.12 -10.81 5.51
N LEU A 92 6.12 -9.55 5.10
CA LEU A 92 7.35 -8.81 4.85
C LEU A 92 7.82 -8.19 6.16
N THR A 93 9.04 -8.53 6.57
CA THR A 93 9.63 -8.07 7.83
C THR A 93 11.01 -7.48 7.54
N VAL A 94 11.06 -6.24 7.07
CA VAL A 94 12.32 -5.54 6.73
C VAL A 94 12.17 -4.06 7.09
N GLU A 95 13.29 -3.37 7.33
CA GLU A 95 13.31 -1.93 7.56
C GLU A 95 12.53 -1.18 6.47
N LYS A 96 11.81 -0.11 6.83
CA LYS A 96 10.83 0.58 5.97
C LYS A 96 11.36 0.93 4.57
N LYS A 97 12.63 1.33 4.45
CA LYS A 97 13.24 1.68 3.16
C LYS A 97 13.34 0.52 2.17
N ASP A 98 13.43 -0.70 2.65
CA ASP A 98 13.58 -1.89 1.81
C ASP A 98 12.23 -2.53 1.47
N ILE A 99 11.14 -2.13 2.15
CA ILE A 99 9.83 -2.78 1.98
C ILE A 99 9.27 -2.57 0.56
N CYS A 100 9.41 -1.37 0.00
CA CYS A 100 8.95 -1.06 -1.35
C CYS A 100 9.76 -1.83 -2.40
N ILE A 101 11.08 -1.95 -2.20
CA ILE A 101 11.99 -2.68 -3.10
C ILE A 101 11.68 -4.17 -3.05
N GLN A 102 11.52 -4.72 -1.85
CA GLN A 102 11.17 -6.12 -1.67
C GLN A 102 9.81 -6.43 -2.29
N LEU A 103 8.80 -5.60 -1.99
CA LEU A 103 7.46 -5.76 -2.54
C LEU A 103 7.48 -5.72 -4.08
N ALA A 104 8.22 -4.78 -4.67
CA ALA A 104 8.36 -4.68 -6.13
C ALA A 104 9.03 -5.93 -6.73
N THR A 105 10.04 -6.46 -6.05
CA THR A 105 10.77 -7.66 -6.48
C THR A 105 9.90 -8.90 -6.40
N ASP A 106 9.29 -9.15 -5.24
CA ASP A 106 8.43 -10.30 -4.97
C ASP A 106 7.23 -10.31 -5.93
N MET A 107 6.62 -9.15 -6.16
CA MET A 107 5.50 -9.01 -7.10
C MET A 107 5.96 -9.26 -8.53
N LYS A 108 7.08 -8.68 -8.96
CA LYS A 108 7.58 -8.90 -10.32
C LYS A 108 7.85 -10.38 -10.56
N GLU A 109 8.42 -11.09 -9.59
CA GLU A 109 8.64 -12.53 -9.68
C GLU A 109 7.31 -13.28 -9.80
N TYR A 110 6.35 -12.99 -8.91
CA TYR A 110 5.03 -13.60 -8.90
C TYR A 110 4.25 -13.39 -10.21
N PHE A 111 4.16 -12.16 -10.71
CA PHE A 111 3.49 -11.83 -11.97
C PHE A 111 4.24 -12.35 -13.21
N SER A 112 5.53 -12.71 -13.07
CA SER A 112 6.30 -13.36 -14.13
C SER A 112 6.12 -14.88 -14.15
N GLU A 113 5.47 -15.48 -13.16
CA GLU A 113 5.13 -16.90 -13.17
C GLU A 113 4.21 -17.19 -14.38
N ASN A 114 4.45 -18.30 -15.09
CA ASN A 114 3.71 -18.61 -16.33
C ASN A 114 2.28 -19.13 -16.09
N LYS A 115 1.80 -19.17 -14.84
CA LYS A 115 0.49 -19.72 -14.49
C LYS A 115 -0.42 -18.62 -13.98
N PRO A 116 -1.54 -18.32 -14.68
CA PRO A 116 -2.52 -17.36 -14.18
C PRO A 116 -3.25 -17.93 -12.95
N ASP A 117 -3.63 -17.02 -12.06
CA ASP A 117 -4.37 -17.31 -10.84
C ASP A 117 -5.84 -17.59 -11.12
N LEU A 118 -6.40 -16.87 -12.11
CA LEU A 118 -7.79 -16.98 -12.51
C LEU A 118 -7.89 -16.89 -14.04
N ILE A 119 -8.63 -17.81 -14.64
CA ILE A 119 -8.91 -17.83 -16.08
C ILE A 119 -10.42 -17.76 -16.26
N THR A 120 -10.86 -16.74 -16.98
CA THR A 120 -12.26 -16.57 -17.41
C THR A 120 -12.38 -16.90 -18.89
N SER A 121 -13.60 -16.82 -19.41
CA SER A 121 -13.84 -16.97 -20.86
C SER A 121 -13.16 -15.90 -21.73
N THR A 122 -12.85 -14.74 -21.16
CA THR A 122 -12.35 -13.57 -21.91
C THR A 122 -10.92 -13.16 -21.53
N HIS A 123 -10.53 -13.33 -20.28
CA HIS A 123 -9.27 -12.83 -19.72
C HIS A 123 -8.62 -13.83 -18.76
N GLN A 124 -7.30 -13.70 -18.66
CA GLN A 124 -6.47 -14.32 -17.62
C GLN A 124 -6.02 -13.26 -16.64
N TYR A 125 -5.99 -13.63 -15.37
CA TYR A 125 -5.64 -12.75 -14.26
C TYR A 125 -4.52 -13.37 -13.45
N HIS A 126 -3.53 -12.55 -13.14
CA HIS A 126 -2.66 -12.75 -11.99
C HIS A 126 -3.07 -11.71 -10.96
N TYR A 127 -3.17 -12.08 -9.69
CA TYR A 127 -3.57 -11.14 -8.65
C TYR A 127 -3.06 -11.54 -7.27
N GLN A 128 -2.89 -10.54 -6.42
CA GLN A 128 -2.57 -10.70 -5.02
C GLN A 128 -3.23 -9.58 -4.20
N TYR A 129 -3.41 -9.83 -2.91
CA TYR A 129 -3.83 -8.80 -1.97
C TYR A 129 -2.65 -8.35 -1.13
N ILE A 130 -2.63 -7.05 -0.80
CA ILE A 130 -1.62 -6.44 0.05
C ILE A 130 -2.33 -5.84 1.25
N VAL A 131 -1.98 -6.31 2.44
CA VAL A 131 -2.44 -5.72 3.71
C VAL A 131 -1.34 -4.82 4.25
N LEU A 132 -1.65 -3.55 4.43
CA LEU A 132 -0.84 -2.62 5.20
C LEU A 132 -1.42 -2.54 6.61
N LYS A 133 -0.64 -2.90 7.61
CA LYS A 133 -1.01 -2.78 9.01
C LYS A 133 -0.30 -1.59 9.64
N ASN A 134 -1.06 -0.78 10.36
CA ASN A 134 -0.57 0.42 11.03
C ASN A 134 -0.17 0.14 12.48
N LEU A 135 0.62 1.04 13.06
CA LEU A 135 1.07 0.95 14.45
C LEU A 135 -0.09 0.97 15.47
N ASP A 136 -1.21 1.60 15.10
CA ASP A 136 -2.43 1.64 15.92
C ASP A 136 -3.30 0.37 15.78
N GLY A 137 -2.87 -0.59 14.96
CA GLY A 137 -3.57 -1.84 14.70
C GLY A 137 -4.64 -1.75 13.60
N SER A 138 -4.87 -0.59 13.00
CA SER A 138 -5.74 -0.47 11.82
C SER A 138 -5.10 -1.10 10.58
N PHE A 139 -5.92 -1.54 9.63
CA PHE A 139 -5.47 -2.19 8.40
C PHE A 139 -6.02 -1.50 7.16
N ARG A 140 -5.26 -1.58 6.07
CA ARG A 140 -5.71 -1.24 4.72
C ARG A 140 -5.42 -2.37 3.78
N LEU A 141 -6.41 -2.76 2.98
CA LEU A 141 -6.31 -3.85 2.02
C LEU A 141 -6.31 -3.29 0.60
N TYR A 142 -5.39 -3.78 -0.22
CA TYR A 142 -5.32 -3.49 -1.65
C TYR A 142 -5.47 -4.79 -2.43
N LEU A 143 -6.18 -4.75 -3.55
CA LEU A 143 -6.16 -5.77 -4.58
C LEU A 143 -5.25 -5.26 -5.71
N VAL A 144 -4.24 -6.05 -6.07
CA VAL A 144 -3.37 -5.76 -7.20
C VAL A 144 -3.49 -6.87 -8.22
N TYR A 145 -3.74 -6.54 -9.48
CA TYR A 145 -3.93 -7.54 -10.52
C TYR A 145 -3.39 -7.10 -11.87
N LEU A 146 -2.98 -8.11 -12.65
CA LEU A 146 -2.65 -8.03 -14.06
C LEU A 146 -3.72 -8.78 -14.84
N LYS A 147 -4.50 -8.07 -15.64
CA LYS A 147 -5.54 -8.59 -16.54
C LYS A 147 -4.98 -8.70 -17.95
N ASN A 148 -5.11 -9.84 -18.63
CA ASN A 148 -4.58 -10.06 -19.98
C ASN A 148 -5.56 -10.85 -20.87
N ASN A 149 -5.70 -10.47 -22.14
CA ASN A 149 -6.51 -11.19 -23.15
C ASN A 149 -5.70 -11.75 -24.34
N GLY A 150 -4.37 -11.76 -24.25
CA GLY A 150 -3.44 -12.19 -25.29
C GLY A 150 -3.00 -11.09 -26.27
N ASN A 151 -3.68 -9.94 -26.26
CA ASN A 151 -3.34 -8.78 -27.09
C ASN A 151 -3.00 -7.53 -26.26
N MET A 152 -3.67 -7.36 -25.13
CA MET A 152 -3.50 -6.24 -24.21
C MET A 152 -3.39 -6.78 -22.79
N ALA A 153 -2.63 -6.07 -21.97
CA ALA A 153 -2.58 -6.31 -20.54
C ALA A 153 -2.74 -4.98 -19.80
N ASP A 154 -3.45 -5.05 -18.68
CA ASP A 154 -3.72 -3.94 -17.79
C ASP A 154 -3.32 -4.31 -16.37
N PHE A 155 -2.69 -3.38 -15.66
CA PHE A 155 -2.21 -3.58 -14.30
C PHE A 155 -2.83 -2.52 -13.41
N GLN A 156 -3.52 -2.97 -12.37
CA GLN A 156 -4.24 -2.09 -11.47
C GLN A 156 -3.96 -2.46 -10.02
N ALA A 157 -3.89 -1.45 -9.17
CA ALA A 157 -3.88 -1.56 -7.72
C ALA A 157 -5.06 -0.74 -7.21
N VAL A 158 -6.00 -1.39 -6.52
CA VAL A 158 -7.28 -0.79 -6.14
C VAL A 158 -7.64 -1.08 -4.69
N SER A 159 -8.42 -0.20 -4.08
CA SER A 159 -8.90 -0.38 -2.70
C SER A 159 -10.28 0.26 -2.47
N GLU A 160 -10.94 -0.11 -1.38
CA GLU A 160 -12.15 0.56 -0.87
C GLU A 160 -13.25 0.74 -1.94
N ILE A 161 -13.55 1.98 -2.33
CA ILE A 161 -14.64 2.30 -3.27
C ILE A 161 -14.42 1.70 -4.67
N GLU A 162 -13.16 1.52 -5.07
CA GLU A 162 -12.82 0.93 -6.36
C GLU A 162 -13.20 -0.55 -6.41
N ILE A 163 -13.11 -1.26 -5.28
CA ILE A 163 -13.56 -2.66 -5.14
C ILE A 163 -15.06 -2.76 -5.36
N TYR A 164 -15.83 -1.81 -4.83
CA TYR A 164 -17.27 -1.74 -5.10
C TYR A 164 -17.54 -1.56 -6.61
N GLY A 165 -16.73 -0.74 -7.29
CA GLY A 165 -16.76 -0.56 -8.73
C GLY A 165 -16.50 -1.85 -9.50
N LEU A 166 -15.48 -2.62 -9.11
CA LEU A 166 -15.18 -3.93 -9.72
C LEU A 166 -16.32 -4.94 -9.59
N LYS A 167 -16.97 -4.96 -8.41
CA LYS A 167 -18.08 -5.90 -8.15
C LYS A 167 -19.36 -5.53 -8.88
N ASN A 168 -19.72 -4.23 -8.90
CA ASN A 168 -21.06 -3.79 -9.29
C ASN A 168 -21.11 -2.99 -10.61
N GLY A 169 -20.00 -2.44 -11.08
CA GLY A 169 -19.97 -1.53 -12.22
C GLY A 169 -20.44 -2.16 -13.53
N HIS A 170 -20.23 -3.47 -13.69
CA HIS A 170 -20.53 -4.22 -14.91
C HIS A 170 -21.11 -5.61 -14.59
N ALA A 171 -22.17 -5.65 -13.78
CA ALA A 171 -22.76 -6.87 -13.20
C ALA A 171 -23.10 -7.98 -14.23
N ASP A 172 -23.48 -7.63 -15.45
CA ASP A 172 -23.91 -8.61 -16.47
C ASP A 172 -22.88 -8.84 -17.60
N ASP A 173 -21.71 -8.19 -17.56
CA ASP A 173 -20.71 -8.29 -18.62
C ASP A 173 -19.65 -9.38 -18.31
N PRO A 174 -19.50 -10.42 -19.16
CA PRO A 174 -18.49 -11.48 -19.01
C PRO A 174 -17.04 -10.99 -19.05
N ILE A 175 -16.77 -9.78 -19.57
CA ILE A 175 -15.43 -9.18 -19.59
C ILE A 175 -14.92 -8.85 -18.17
N TYR A 176 -15.85 -8.68 -17.23
CA TYR A 176 -15.59 -8.24 -15.85
C TYR A 176 -15.82 -9.38 -14.85
N GLU A 177 -16.01 -10.61 -15.32
CA GLU A 177 -16.22 -11.79 -14.46
C GLU A 177 -15.10 -11.97 -13.43
N GLY A 178 -13.84 -11.85 -13.86
CA GLY A 178 -12.70 -12.05 -12.96
C GLY A 178 -12.57 -10.97 -11.90
N GLU A 179 -12.92 -9.72 -12.24
CA GLU A 179 -12.88 -8.58 -11.32
C GLU A 179 -13.90 -8.74 -10.18
N LYS A 180 -15.07 -9.32 -10.47
CA LYS A 180 -16.06 -9.66 -9.44
C LYS A 180 -15.55 -10.72 -8.48
N VAL A 181 -14.96 -11.80 -9.00
CA VAL A 181 -14.39 -12.88 -8.18
C VAL A 181 -13.31 -12.34 -7.24
N MET A 182 -12.43 -11.47 -7.75
CA MET A 182 -11.40 -10.83 -6.91
C MET A 182 -12.01 -9.86 -5.89
N ALA A 183 -13.04 -9.10 -6.25
CA ALA A 183 -13.72 -8.17 -5.34
C ALA A 183 -14.51 -8.89 -4.23
N GLU A 184 -15.20 -9.98 -4.53
CA GLU A 184 -15.86 -10.82 -3.51
C GLU A 184 -14.85 -11.36 -2.51
N ARG A 185 -13.72 -11.86 -3.02
CA ARG A 185 -12.64 -12.38 -2.18
C ARG A 185 -11.98 -11.28 -1.34
N TYR A 186 -11.88 -10.05 -1.85
CA TYR A 186 -11.45 -8.89 -1.08
C TYR A 186 -12.38 -8.65 0.11
N GLU A 187 -13.70 -8.67 -0.09
CA GLU A 187 -14.68 -8.48 0.98
C GLU A 187 -14.57 -9.57 2.05
N GLU A 188 -14.40 -10.84 1.66
CA GLU A 188 -14.19 -11.94 2.60
C GLU A 188 -12.93 -11.73 3.48
N ILE A 189 -11.83 -11.25 2.88
CA ILE A 189 -10.59 -10.93 3.62
C ILE A 189 -10.84 -9.76 4.56
N MET A 190 -11.53 -8.71 4.10
CA MET A 190 -11.84 -7.53 4.91
C MET A 190 -12.74 -7.88 6.10
N GLU A 191 -13.76 -8.71 5.89
CA GLU A 191 -14.59 -9.23 6.99
C GLU A 191 -13.76 -10.02 8.01
N TYR A 192 -12.82 -10.84 7.55
CA TYR A 192 -11.92 -11.56 8.46
C TYR A 192 -11.04 -10.60 9.27
N LEU A 193 -10.46 -9.58 8.62
CA LEU A 193 -9.61 -8.59 9.28
C LEU A 193 -10.37 -7.74 10.31
N ASN A 194 -11.64 -7.39 10.04
CA ASN A 194 -12.46 -6.59 10.94
C ASN A 194 -13.00 -7.37 12.16
N ASN A 195 -12.95 -8.70 12.12
CA ASN A 195 -13.40 -9.56 13.23
C ASN A 195 -12.26 -9.92 14.22
N PHE A 196 -11.07 -9.33 14.04
CA PHE A 196 -9.90 -9.46 14.91
C PHE A 196 -9.60 -8.14 15.64
#